data_AF-H2YB44-F1
#
_entry.id   AF-H2YB44-F1
#
_cell.length_a   1.000
_cell.length_b   1.000
_cell.length_c   1.000
_cell.angle_alpha   90.00
_cell.angle_beta   90.00
_cell.angle_gamma   90.00
#
_symmetry.space_group_name_H-M   'P 1'
#
loop_
_entity.id
_entity.type
_entity.pdbx_description
1 polymer ?
#
loop_
_entity_poly.entity_id
_entity_poly.type
_entity_poly.pdbx_seq_one_letter_code
_entity_poly.pdbx_strand_id
1 'polypeptide(L)'
;MVWKHSINVVLLASVLSYCTSSKHHGQNRHRPQMEAEFYGSIAENTFVVELQSTLVAIDKDAPRVPGLICEYELHNLPENAGSEIPFQVNVVDRRTGEGEIVLLPTADLLDCENQTLYSYYITARDCGVGPDGKGDFKAQRRSAR
;
A
#
# COMPACT_ATOMS: atom_id res chain seq x y z
N MET A 1 -12.35 2.83 -32.45
CA MET A 1 -11.43 2.07 -31.58
C MET A 1 -10.50 3.09 -30.96
N VAL A 2 -10.74 3.45 -29.69
CA VAL A 2 -9.86 4.39 -28.98
C VAL A 2 -8.64 3.58 -28.58
N TRP A 3 -7.47 3.92 -29.11
CA TRP A 3 -6.20 3.40 -28.60
C TRP A 3 -6.04 3.96 -27.19
N LYS A 4 -6.41 3.18 -26.17
CA LYS A 4 -6.06 3.50 -24.79
C LYS A 4 -4.60 3.09 -24.64
N HIS A 5 -3.68 4.06 -24.66
CA HIS A 5 -2.32 3.81 -24.23
C HIS A 5 -2.38 3.62 -22.71
N SER A 6 -1.94 2.44 -22.27
CA SER A 6 -1.91 2.07 -20.86
C SER A 6 -0.52 1.57 -20.52
N ILE A 7 0.03 2.04 -19.41
CA ILE A 7 1.30 1.57 -18.87
C ILE A 7 1.02 0.46 -17.86
N ASN A 8 1.85 -0.58 -17.87
CA ASN A 8 1.78 -1.63 -16.86
C ASN A 8 2.49 -1.20 -15.58
N VAL A 9 1.89 -1.52 -14.44
CA VAL A 9 2.49 -1.33 -13.11
C VAL A 9 2.65 -2.69 -12.46
N VAL A 10 3.86 -3.01 -12.02
CA VAL A 10 4.22 -4.23 -11.29
C VAL A 10 4.67 -3.83 -9.90
N LEU A 11 4.11 -4.47 -8.88
CA LEU A 11 4.54 -4.30 -7.51
C LEU A 11 5.03 -5.62 -6.99
N LEU A 12 6.23 -5.62 -6.43
CA LEU A 12 6.77 -6.74 -5.69
C LEU A 12 6.57 -6.43 -4.22
N ALA A 13 5.88 -7.29 -3.48
CA ALA A 13 5.80 -7.18 -2.03
C ALA A 13 6.91 -8.02 -1.42
N SER A 14 7.81 -7.40 -0.64
CA SER A 14 8.83 -8.13 0.10
C SER A 14 8.46 -8.21 1.58
N VAL A 15 8.35 -9.44 2.10
CA VAL A 15 8.22 -9.69 3.54
C VAL A 15 9.62 -9.82 4.13
N LEU A 16 10.31 -8.70 4.37
CA LEU A 16 11.63 -8.72 5.01
C LEU A 16 11.49 -9.13 6.49
N SER A 17 11.62 -10.43 6.75
CA SER A 17 11.66 -11.02 8.09
C SER A 17 13.06 -10.85 8.72
N TYR A 18 13.32 -9.70 9.32
CA TYR A 18 14.40 -9.59 10.31
C TYR A 18 13.86 -10.00 11.68
N CYS A 19 14.19 -11.22 12.12
CA CYS A 19 13.92 -11.68 13.48
C CYS A 19 14.80 -10.90 14.47
N THR A 20 14.31 -9.80 15.03
CA THR A 20 14.85 -9.25 16.27
C THR A 20 13.90 -9.63 17.41
N SER A 21 14.32 -10.65 18.17
CA SER A 21 13.59 -11.13 19.34
C SER A 21 13.73 -10.11 20.47
N SER A 22 12.75 -9.22 20.64
CA SER A 22 12.64 -8.38 21.83
C SER A 22 11.49 -8.86 22.71
N LYS A 23 11.84 -9.41 23.87
CA LYS A 23 10.91 -9.87 24.90
C LYS A 23 10.28 -8.66 25.60
N HIS A 24 9.21 -8.10 25.04
CA HIS A 24 8.26 -7.30 25.81
C HIS A 24 6.88 -7.96 25.80
N HIS A 25 6.30 -8.06 27.00
CA HIS A 25 4.98 -8.61 27.25
C HIS A 25 3.91 -7.65 26.69
N GLY A 26 3.19 -8.07 25.64
CA GLY A 26 1.96 -7.41 25.15
C GLY A 26 2.07 -6.53 23.89
N GLN A 27 2.82 -6.92 22.86
CA GLN A 27 3.09 -6.07 21.67
C GLN A 27 2.78 -6.80 20.36
N ASN A 28 2.28 -6.08 19.35
CA ASN A 28 2.14 -6.53 17.94
C ASN A 28 3.46 -7.18 17.51
N ARG A 29 3.47 -8.48 17.23
CA ARG A 29 4.67 -9.29 16.98
C ARG A 29 4.79 -9.77 15.54
N HIS A 30 3.81 -9.48 14.69
CA HIS A 30 3.76 -9.94 13.31
C HIS A 30 3.67 -8.76 12.36
N ARG A 31 4.47 -8.79 11.29
CA ARG A 31 4.39 -7.82 10.21
C ARG A 31 3.10 -8.06 9.40
N PRO A 32 2.47 -7.00 8.85
CA PRO A 32 1.39 -7.14 7.89
C PRO A 32 1.80 -8.02 6.72
N GLN A 33 0.88 -8.88 6.25
CA GLN A 33 1.09 -9.73 5.07
C GLN A 33 0.17 -9.29 3.94
N MET A 34 0.69 -9.27 2.71
CA MET A 34 -0.07 -9.01 1.48
C MET A 34 0.39 -9.99 0.38
N GLU A 35 -0.31 -10.01 -0.75
CA GLU A 35 0.10 -10.81 -1.91
C GLU A 35 1.54 -10.46 -2.32
N ALA A 36 2.27 -11.47 -2.81
CA ALA A 36 3.69 -11.31 -3.13
C ALA A 36 3.93 -10.39 -4.33
N GLU A 37 2.95 -10.30 -5.24
CA GLU A 37 3.06 -9.56 -6.49
C GLU A 37 1.69 -9.00 -6.88
N PHE A 38 1.66 -7.73 -7.28
CA PHE A 38 0.47 -7.09 -7.85
C PHE A 38 0.79 -6.59 -9.25
N TYR A 39 -0.17 -6.77 -10.14
CA TYR A 39 -0.10 -6.29 -11.52
C TYR A 39 -1.26 -5.33 -11.74
N GLY A 40 -1.02 -4.25 -12.48
CA GLY A 40 -2.06 -3.32 -12.85
C GLY A 40 -1.71 -2.53 -14.10
N SER A 41 -2.63 -1.66 -14.48
CA SER A 41 -2.41 -0.73 -15.58
C SER A 41 -2.98 0.64 -15.27
N ILE A 42 -2.33 1.68 -15.79
CA ILE A 42 -2.84 3.05 -15.73
C ILE A 42 -2.94 3.61 -17.15
N ALA A 43 -4.06 4.23 -17.47
CA ALA A 43 -4.25 4.90 -18.75
C ALA A 43 -3.81 6.37 -18.66
N GLU A 44 -3.34 6.93 -19.78
CA GLU A 44 -2.86 8.33 -19.88
C GLU A 44 -3.82 9.38 -19.29
N ASN A 45 -5.12 9.10 -19.38
CA ASN A 45 -6.18 10.01 -18.96
C ASN A 45 -6.77 9.69 -17.58
N THR A 46 -6.07 8.88 -16.79
CA THR A 46 -6.51 8.43 -15.46
C THR A 46 -5.43 8.67 -14.43
N PHE A 47 -5.85 8.85 -13.18
CA PHE A 47 -4.94 9.06 -12.05
C PHE A 47 -4.89 7.86 -11.11
N VAL A 48 -5.68 6.83 -11.39
CA VAL A 48 -5.81 5.64 -10.54
C VAL A 48 -5.27 4.45 -11.32
N VAL A 49 -4.44 3.65 -10.67
CA VAL A 49 -3.95 2.39 -11.23
C VAL A 49 -5.04 1.34 -11.07
N GLU A 50 -5.46 0.73 -12.18
CA GLU A 50 -6.36 -0.40 -12.19
C GLU A 50 -5.56 -1.67 -11.90
N LEU A 51 -5.56 -2.11 -10.63
CA LEU A 51 -4.94 -3.37 -10.22
C LEU A 51 -5.80 -4.58 -10.65
N GLN A 52 -5.13 -5.65 -11.06
CA GLN A 52 -5.75 -6.94 -11.38
C GLN A 52 -6.26 -7.68 -10.14
N SER A 53 -5.59 -7.49 -8.99
CA SER A 53 -6.03 -7.97 -7.68
C SER A 53 -6.15 -6.81 -6.70
N THR A 54 -7.03 -6.95 -5.71
CA THR A 54 -7.24 -5.92 -4.68
C THR A 54 -6.02 -5.81 -3.77
N LEU A 55 -5.45 -4.61 -3.63
CA LEU A 55 -4.37 -4.37 -2.69
C LEU A 55 -4.91 -4.39 -1.26
N VAL A 56 -4.64 -5.50 -0.56
CA VAL A 56 -5.07 -5.68 0.84
C VAL A 56 -3.90 -6.14 1.69
N ALA A 57 -3.64 -5.44 2.81
CA ALA A 57 -2.66 -5.86 3.82
C ALA A 57 -3.37 -6.34 5.09
N ILE A 58 -3.00 -7.53 5.56
CA ILE A 58 -3.64 -8.20 6.70
C ILE A 58 -2.65 -8.24 7.87
N ASP A 59 -3.04 -7.63 8.99
CA ASP A 59 -2.35 -7.81 10.28
C ASP A 59 -2.77 -9.15 10.92
N LYS A 60 -1.79 -10.04 11.15
CA LYS A 60 -2.02 -11.38 11.72
C LYS A 60 -2.05 -11.40 13.25
N ASP A 61 -1.74 -10.30 13.94
CA ASP A 61 -1.78 -10.23 15.41
C ASP A 61 -3.18 -10.13 15.98
N ALA A 62 -4.17 -9.77 15.16
CA ALA A 62 -5.54 -9.60 15.59
C ALA A 62 -6.50 -10.54 14.84
N PRO A 63 -6.58 -11.83 15.24
CA PRO A 63 -7.50 -12.79 14.61
C PRO A 63 -8.99 -12.42 14.69
N ARG A 64 -9.34 -11.33 15.39
CA ARG A 64 -10.71 -10.79 15.51
C ARG A 64 -10.84 -9.30 15.10
N VAL A 65 -9.76 -8.58 14.87
CA VAL A 65 -9.79 -7.16 14.47
C VAL A 65 -9.12 -7.07 13.11
N PRO A 66 -9.87 -6.79 12.03
CA PRO A 66 -9.27 -6.66 10.73
C PRO A 66 -8.30 -5.45 10.75
N GLY A 67 -7.16 -5.66 10.07
CA GLY A 67 -5.88 -5.03 10.34
C GLY A 67 -5.92 -3.51 10.28
N LEU A 68 -5.41 -2.88 11.34
CA LEU A 68 -5.26 -1.44 11.49
C LEU A 68 -4.10 -0.95 10.62
N ILE A 69 -4.28 -0.94 9.31
CA ILE A 69 -3.27 -0.42 8.38
C ILE A 69 -3.37 1.10 8.33
N CYS A 70 -2.24 1.78 8.49
CA CYS A 70 -2.18 3.24 8.50
C CYS A 70 -1.50 3.81 7.28
N GLU A 71 -0.56 3.07 6.69
CA GLU A 71 0.27 3.59 5.63
C GLU A 71 0.74 2.46 4.70
N TYR A 72 0.82 2.78 3.43
CA TYR A 72 1.54 2.01 2.42
C TYR A 72 2.68 2.87 1.90
N GLU A 73 3.82 2.24 1.65
CA GLU A 73 5.02 2.91 1.18
C GLU A 73 5.55 2.19 -0.05
N LEU A 74 5.71 2.95 -1.13
CA LEU A 74 6.35 2.50 -2.36
C LEU A 74 7.85 2.82 -2.29
N HIS A 75 8.64 1.85 -2.69
CA HIS A 75 10.09 1.92 -2.70
C HIS A 75 10.59 1.62 -4.11
N ASN A 76 11.63 2.34 -4.52
CA ASN A 76 12.24 2.10 -5.82
C ASN A 76 12.93 0.73 -5.88
N LEU A 77 12.85 0.11 -7.05
CA LEU A 77 13.69 -1.03 -7.38
C LEU A 77 15.04 -0.56 -7.94
N PRO A 78 16.10 -1.39 -7.83
CA PRO A 78 17.40 -1.09 -8.44
C PRO A 78 17.32 -0.81 -9.95
N GLU A 79 16.38 -1.45 -10.65
CA GLU A 79 16.16 -1.26 -12.09
C GLU A 79 15.64 0.13 -12.46
N ASN A 80 15.03 0.85 -11.53
CA ASN A 80 14.54 2.21 -11.76
C ASN A 80 15.64 3.28 -11.64
N ALA A 81 16.89 2.89 -11.39
CA ALA A 81 18.06 3.78 -11.31
C ALA A 81 17.88 5.02 -10.39
N GLY A 82 16.98 4.95 -9.39
CA GLY A 82 16.69 6.06 -8.48
C GLY A 82 15.75 7.14 -9.04
N SER A 83 15.05 6.89 -10.15
CA SER A 83 13.99 7.77 -10.65
C SER A 83 12.93 8.04 -9.57
N GLU A 84 12.32 9.22 -9.60
CA GLU A 84 11.22 9.55 -8.70
C GLU A 84 10.04 8.59 -8.91
N ILE A 85 9.36 8.23 -7.82
CA ILE A 85 8.15 7.40 -7.87
C ILE A 85 6.97 8.36 -8.09
N PRO A 86 6.30 8.35 -9.26
CA PRO A 86 5.20 9.27 -9.55
C PRO A 86 3.87 8.81 -8.93
N PHE A 87 3.90 7.80 -8.07
CA PHE A 87 2.72 7.17 -7.47
C PHE A 87 2.73 7.29 -5.94
N GLN A 88 1.55 7.32 -5.35
CA GLN A 88 1.31 7.11 -3.93
C GLN A 88 0.24 6.06 -3.72
N VAL A 89 0.11 5.57 -2.49
CA VAL A 89 -0.91 4.61 -2.12
C VAL A 89 -1.78 5.20 -1.02
N ASN A 90 -3.05 5.39 -1.33
CA ASN A 90 -4.06 5.82 -0.38
C ASN A 90 -4.56 4.61 0.41
N VAL A 91 -4.72 4.75 1.72
CA VAL A 91 -5.46 3.76 2.51
C VAL A 91 -6.95 4.04 2.35
N VAL A 92 -7.65 3.15 1.66
CA VAL A 92 -9.09 3.25 1.39
C VAL A 92 -9.88 2.94 2.66
N ASP A 93 -9.59 1.80 3.28
CA ASP A 93 -10.18 1.41 4.55
C ASP A 93 -9.11 0.81 5.46
N ARG A 94 -8.79 1.56 6.51
CA ARG A 94 -7.80 1.21 7.54
C ARG A 94 -8.15 -0.05 8.31
N ARG A 95 -9.40 -0.52 8.26
CA ARG A 95 -9.90 -1.68 9.00
C ARG A 95 -9.86 -2.92 8.13
N THR A 96 -10.16 -2.83 6.84
CA THR A 96 -9.96 -3.95 5.91
C THR A 96 -8.51 -4.07 5.47
N GLY A 97 -7.75 -2.97 5.58
CA GLY A 97 -6.41 -2.84 5.02
C GLY A 97 -6.46 -2.71 3.51
N GLU A 98 -7.50 -2.10 2.95
CA GLU A 98 -7.63 -1.88 1.50
C GLU A 98 -6.85 -0.62 1.10
N GLY A 99 -6.06 -0.72 0.02
CA GLY A 99 -5.29 0.38 -0.56
C GLY A 99 -5.64 0.64 -2.01
N GLU A 100 -5.46 1.89 -2.44
CA GLU A 100 -5.64 2.33 -3.83
C GLU A 100 -4.39 3.09 -4.28
N ILE A 101 -3.88 2.74 -5.46
CA ILE A 101 -2.66 3.37 -5.99
C ILE A 101 -3.07 4.46 -6.96
N VAL A 102 -2.52 5.65 -6.74
CA VAL A 102 -2.83 6.84 -7.53
C VAL A 102 -1.57 7.57 -7.93
N LEU A 103 -1.64 8.34 -9.01
CA LEU A 103 -0.60 9.30 -9.36
C LEU A 103 -0.49 10.37 -8.27
N LEU A 104 0.74 10.81 -8.01
CA LEU A 104 0.99 11.98 -7.18
C LEU A 104 0.33 13.20 -7.84
N PRO A 105 -0.33 14.07 -7.07
CA PRO A 105 -0.90 15.32 -7.61
C PRO A 105 0.15 16.23 -8.26
N THR A 106 1.42 16.04 -7.92
CA THR A 106 2.57 16.79 -8.44
C THR A 106 3.27 16.09 -9.59
N ALA A 107 2.91 14.84 -9.92
CA ALA A 107 3.51 14.14 -11.05
C ALA A 107 2.95 14.70 -12.36
N ASP A 108 3.84 14.84 -13.35
CA ASP A 108 3.43 15.08 -14.72
C ASP A 108 2.69 13.85 -15.30
N LEU A 109 2.00 14.03 -16.43
CA LEU A 109 1.39 12.91 -17.15
C LEU A 109 2.47 11.89 -17.54
N LEU A 110 2.16 10.60 -17.37
CA LEU A 110 3.10 9.51 -17.63
C LEU A 110 3.47 9.42 -19.12
N ASP A 111 4.74 9.14 -19.42
CA ASP A 111 5.23 8.91 -20.78
C ASP A 111 4.98 7.45 -21.21
N CYS A 112 3.84 7.20 -21.83
CA CYS A 112 3.46 5.86 -22.31
C CYS A 112 4.24 5.37 -23.53
N GLU A 113 5.02 6.23 -24.20
CA GLU A 113 5.77 5.87 -25.40
C GLU A 113 7.15 5.30 -25.02
N ASN A 114 7.84 5.97 -24.10
CA ASN A 114 9.20 5.57 -23.70
C ASN A 114 9.24 4.77 -22.39
N GLN A 115 8.24 4.89 -21.53
CA GLN A 115 8.16 4.19 -20.24
C GLN A 115 6.91 3.32 -20.16
N THR A 116 7.00 2.10 -20.70
CA THR A 116 5.85 1.18 -20.81
C THR A 116 5.61 0.32 -19.56
N LEU A 117 6.50 0.38 -18.57
CA LEU A 117 6.46 -0.43 -17.36
C LEU A 117 7.01 0.35 -16.16
N TYR A 118 6.28 0.33 -15.05
CA TYR A 118 6.79 0.76 -13.76
C TYR A 118 6.82 -0.40 -12.78
N SER A 119 7.94 -0.57 -12.09
CA SER A 119 8.12 -1.65 -11.11
C SER A 119 8.52 -1.07 -9.76
N TYR A 120 7.85 -1.43 -8.67
CA TYR A 120 8.19 -0.93 -7.32
C TYR A 120 8.14 -2.03 -6.26
N TYR A 121 8.85 -1.81 -5.15
CA TYR A 121 8.60 -2.55 -3.91
C TYR A 121 7.48 -1.86 -3.13
N ILE A 122 6.49 -2.62 -2.66
CA ILE A 122 5.44 -2.09 -1.77
C ILE A 122 5.57 -2.68 -0.37
N THR A 123 5.39 -1.83 0.63
CA THR A 123 5.32 -2.21 2.05
C THR A 123 4.09 -1.60 2.70
N ALA A 124 3.59 -2.25 3.75
CA ALA A 124 2.45 -1.77 4.53
C ALA A 124 2.85 -1.65 5.99
N ARG A 125 2.37 -0.59 6.66
CA ARG A 125 2.61 -0.32 8.07
C ARG A 125 1.28 -0.34 8.84
N ASP A 126 1.24 -1.14 9.90
CA ASP A 126 0.16 -1.03 10.88
C ASP A 126 0.25 0.31 11.63
N CYS A 127 -0.82 0.67 12.32
CA CYS A 127 -0.88 1.92 13.07
C CYS A 127 -0.05 1.92 14.36
N GLY A 128 0.57 0.79 14.72
CA GLY A 128 1.16 0.55 16.02
C GLY A 128 0.17 0.69 17.17
N VAL A 129 0.69 0.55 18.39
CA VAL A 129 0.03 1.02 19.61
C VAL A 129 0.60 2.40 19.90
N GLY A 130 -0.25 3.43 20.00
CA GLY A 130 0.18 4.79 20.30
C GLY A 130 0.98 4.88 21.61
N PRO A 131 1.71 5.99 21.87
CA PRO A 131 2.56 6.16 23.06
C PRO A 131 1.82 5.98 24.39
N ASP A 132 0.48 6.07 24.40
CA ASP A 132 -0.37 5.87 25.58
C ASP A 132 -0.78 4.40 25.83
N GLY A 133 -0.24 3.43 25.08
CA GLY A 133 -0.59 2.01 25.24
C GLY A 133 -2.04 1.68 24.87
N LYS A 134 -2.78 2.67 24.38
CA LYS A 134 -4.13 2.53 23.83
C LYS A 134 -4.00 2.71 22.33
N GLY A 135 -4.25 1.64 21.57
CA GLY A 135 -4.55 1.80 20.14
C GLY A 135 -5.61 2.89 20.00
N ASP A 136 -5.47 3.75 19.00
CA ASP A 136 -6.36 4.88 18.75
C ASP A 136 -7.77 4.38 18.36
N PHE A 137 -8.52 3.90 19.35
CA PHE A 137 -9.93 3.61 19.25
C PHE A 137 -10.70 4.92 19.42
N LYS A 138 -10.56 5.85 18.47
CA LYS A 138 -11.67 6.76 18.20
C LYS A 138 -12.73 5.98 17.43
N ALA A 139 -13.49 5.18 18.17
CA ALA A 139 -14.78 4.69 17.71
C ALA A 139 -15.55 5.92 17.22
N GLN A 140 -15.82 5.98 15.91
CA GLN A 140 -16.86 6.84 15.39
C GLN A 140 -18.16 6.40 16.05
N ARG A 141 -18.47 7.01 17.21
CA ARG A 141 -19.81 6.99 17.77
C ARG A 141 -20.69 7.65 16.71
N ARG A 142 -21.43 6.82 15.96
CA ARG A 142 -22.61 7.26 15.25
C ARG A 142 -23.48 8.02 16.26
N SER A 143 -23.53 9.33 16.11
CA SER A 143 -24.51 10.18 16.77
C SER A 143 -25.86 9.83 16.12
N ALA A 144 -26.53 8.81 16.66
CA ALA A 144 -27.94 8.59 16.39
C ALA A 144 -28.70 9.58 17.27
N ARG A 145 -29.36 10.52 16.60
CA ARG A 145 -30.30 11.49 17.17
C ARG A 145 -31.61 10.79 17.50
#